data_AF-A0A9D5YLK4-F1
#
_entry.id   AF-A0A9D5YLK4-F1
#
_cell.length_a   1.000
_cell.length_b   1.000
_cell.length_c   1.000
_cell.angle_alpha   90.00
_cell.angle_beta   90.00
_cell.angle_gamma   90.00
#
_symmetry.space_group_name_H-M   'P 1'
#
loop_
_entity.id
_entity.type
_entity.pdbx_description
1 polymer ?
#
loop_
_entity_poly.entity_id
_entity_poly.type
_entity_poly.pdbx_seq_one_letter_code
_entity_poly.pdbx_strand_id
1 'polypeptide(L)'
;MKSEIKIPVRAYSVKIRDERTGEKMDDTIIMEKAKLQAGAMVGLGDEDIIYRLYNRQGFRVLQIGEVHKTIITIDLNQAYNELVAEEYLAMEEQMASNAVQDGD
;
A
#
# COMPACT_ATOMS: atom_id res chain seq x y z
N MET A 1 -19.54 -18.18 8.02
CA MET A 1 -19.45 -18.18 6.54
C MET A 1 -18.02 -17.82 6.18
N LYS A 2 -17.36 -18.58 5.30
CA LYS A 2 -15.99 -18.28 4.90
C LYS A 2 -16.03 -17.17 3.84
N SER A 3 -15.60 -15.96 4.23
CA SER A 3 -15.65 -14.76 3.38
C SER A 3 -14.22 -14.36 3.05
N GLU A 4 -13.76 -14.66 1.83
CA GLU A 4 -12.39 -14.38 1.39
C GLU A 4 -12.38 -13.60 0.08
N ILE A 5 -11.47 -12.64 -0.05
CA ILE A 5 -11.12 -12.01 -1.33
C ILE A 5 -9.75 -12.53 -1.78
N LYS A 6 -9.65 -12.83 -3.08
CA LYS A 6 -8.40 -13.26 -3.73
C LYS A 6 -7.95 -12.21 -4.74
N ILE A 7 -6.78 -11.63 -4.51
CA ILE A 7 -6.24 -10.52 -5.31
C ILE A 7 -4.95 -11.00 -6.00
N PRO A 8 -4.96 -11.23 -7.32
CA PRO A 8 -3.73 -11.49 -8.06
C PRO A 8 -2.88 -10.21 -8.10
N VAL A 9 -1.66 -10.28 -7.57
CA VAL A 9 -0.74 -9.15 -7.50
C VAL A 9 0.61 -9.44 -8.17
N ARG A 10 1.35 -8.37 -8.41
CA ARG A 10 2.73 -8.35 -8.88
C ARG A 10 3.54 -7.49 -7.92
N ALA A 11 4.58 -8.06 -7.34
CA ALA A 11 5.53 -7.33 -6.52
C ALA A 11 6.80 -7.10 -7.33
N TYR A 12 7.26 -5.85 -7.41
CA TYR A 12 8.50 -5.48 -8.08
C TYR A 12 9.46 -4.94 -7.02
N SER A 13 10.65 -5.52 -6.94
CA SER A 13 11.74 -4.88 -6.21
C SER A 13 12.21 -3.67 -7.00
N VAL A 14 12.45 -2.55 -6.32
CA VAL A 14 12.91 -1.33 -6.95
C VAL A 14 14.02 -0.71 -6.14
N LYS A 15 14.97 -0.09 -6.84
CA LYS A 15 15.95 0.82 -6.22
C LYS A 15 15.51 2.22 -6.52
N ILE A 16 15.33 3.03 -5.50
CA ILE A 16 14.87 4.41 -5.63
C ILE A 16 15.89 5.36 -5.01
N ARG A 17 15.83 6.62 -5.44
CA ARG A 17 16.54 7.74 -4.84
C ARG A 17 15.52 8.81 -4.45
N ASP A 18 15.51 9.21 -3.19
CA ASP A 18 14.75 10.39 -2.76
C ASP A 18 15.39 11.64 -3.38
N GLU A 19 14.63 12.42 -4.14
CA GLU A 19 15.15 13.64 -4.77
C GLU A 19 15.25 14.82 -3.80
N ARG A 20 14.67 14.72 -2.60
CA ARG A 20 14.74 15.75 -1.55
C ARG A 20 16.01 15.63 -0.72
N THR A 21 16.39 14.39 -0.37
CA THR A 21 17.55 14.10 0.49
C THR A 21 18.76 13.59 -0.30
N GLY A 22 18.52 13.01 -1.48
CA GLY A 22 19.54 12.34 -2.30
C GLY A 22 19.82 10.89 -1.88
N GLU A 23 19.17 10.39 -0.82
CA GLU A 23 19.36 9.04 -0.29
C GLU A 23 18.86 7.96 -1.26
N LYS A 24 19.57 6.83 -1.31
CA LYS A 24 19.19 5.67 -2.12
C LYS A 24 18.73 4.55 -1.20
N MET A 25 17.63 3.90 -1.58
CA MET A 25 17.06 2.79 -0.82
C MET A 25 16.46 1.74 -1.75
N ASP A 26 16.39 0.52 -1.23
CA ASP A 26 15.65 -0.58 -1.85
C ASP A 26 14.22 -0.56 -1.30
N ASP A 27 13.24 -0.74 -2.19
CA ASP A 27 11.81 -0.77 -1.86
C ASP A 27 11.12 -1.89 -2.67
N THR A 28 9.88 -2.23 -2.30
CA THR A 28 9.04 -3.19 -3.01
C THR A 28 7.67 -2.60 -3.25
N ILE A 29 7.32 -2.42 -4.52
CA ILE A 29 5.98 -1.98 -4.91
C ILE A 29 5.10 -3.19 -5.26
N ILE A 30 3.93 -3.27 -4.62
CA ILE A 30 2.93 -4.31 -4.88
C ILE A 30 1.77 -3.70 -5.65
N MET A 31 1.41 -4.31 -6.77
CA MET A 31 0.32 -3.85 -7.64
C MET A 31 -0.63 -4.98 -7.98
N GLU A 32 -1.92 -4.67 -8.00
CA GLU A 32 -2.92 -5.59 -8.51
C GLU A 32 -2.75 -5.81 -10.02
N LYS A 33 -2.89 -7.06 -10.46
CA LYS A 33 -2.84 -7.44 -11.89
C LYS A 33 -3.86 -6.65 -12.71
N ALA A 34 -5.07 -6.42 -12.20
CA ALA A 34 -6.12 -5.70 -12.91
C ALA A 34 -5.69 -4.26 -13.25
N LYS A 35 -5.01 -3.58 -12.32
CA LYS A 35 -4.48 -2.22 -12.53
C LYS A 35 -3.41 -2.18 -13.62
N LEU A 36 -2.53 -3.18 -13.65
CA LEU A 36 -1.51 -3.32 -14.71
C LEU A 36 -2.17 -3.57 -16.08
N GLN A 37 -3.17 -4.45 -16.13
CA GLN A 37 -3.93 -4.72 -17.36
C GLN A 37 -4.66 -3.46 -17.86
N ALA A 38 -5.22 -2.65 -16.96
CA ALA A 38 -5.83 -1.38 -17.31
C ALA A 38 -4.84 -0.39 -17.94
N GLY A 39 -3.61 -0.32 -17.42
CA GLY A 39 -2.54 0.47 -18.02
C GLY A 39 -2.15 -0.04 -19.41
N ALA A 40 -2.00 -1.35 -19.57
CA ALA A 40 -1.66 -1.96 -20.86
C ALA A 40 -2.72 -1.66 -21.95
N MET A 41 -4.00 -1.58 -21.59
CA MET A 41 -5.07 -1.20 -22.53
C MET A 41 -4.90 0.20 -23.13
N VAL A 42 -4.23 1.11 -22.42
CA VAL A 42 -3.93 2.48 -22.88
C VAL A 42 -2.46 2.65 -23.32
N GLY A 43 -1.75 1.54 -23.55
CA GLY A 43 -0.37 1.55 -24.01
C GLY A 43 0.68 1.87 -22.96
N LEU A 44 0.35 1.79 -21.66
CA LEU A 44 1.31 1.95 -20.57
C LEU A 44 1.89 0.59 -20.17
N GLY A 45 3.21 0.50 -20.10
CA GLY A 45 3.89 -0.63 -19.51
C GLY A 45 3.87 -0.60 -17.98
N ASP A 46 4.15 -1.74 -17.36
CA ASP A 46 4.27 -1.86 -15.90
C ASP A 46 5.31 -0.87 -15.35
N GLU A 47 6.46 -0.74 -16.04
CA GLU A 47 7.52 0.18 -15.67
C GLU A 47 7.06 1.65 -15.71
N ASP A 48 6.30 2.06 -16.73
CA ASP A 48 5.77 3.43 -16.83
C ASP A 48 4.91 3.77 -15.63
N ILE A 49 4.11 2.81 -15.17
CA ILE A 49 3.25 3.00 -14.01
C ILE A 49 4.11 3.10 -12.74
N ILE A 50 5.11 2.24 -12.58
CA ILE A 50 6.05 2.27 -11.44
C ILE A 50 6.79 3.61 -11.40
N TYR A 51 7.40 4.04 -12.51
CA TYR A 51 8.07 5.33 -12.62
C TYR A 51 7.13 6.47 -12.22
N ARG A 52 5.90 6.50 -12.73
CA ARG A 52 4.91 7.55 -12.42
C ARG A 52 4.53 7.57 -10.95
N LEU A 53 4.38 6.42 -10.31
CA LEU A 53 4.00 6.34 -8.89
C LEU A 53 5.09 6.91 -7.99
N TYR A 54 6.35 6.50 -8.19
CA TYR A 54 7.49 7.02 -7.41
C TYR A 54 7.79 8.49 -7.73
N ASN A 55 7.79 8.88 -8.99
CA ASN A 55 8.07 10.27 -9.39
C ASN A 55 7.06 11.25 -8.78
N ARG A 56 5.77 10.87 -8.68
CA ARG A 56 4.73 11.68 -8.02
C ARG A 56 4.98 11.89 -6.52
N GLN A 57 5.72 10.99 -5.89
CA GLN A 57 6.05 11.04 -4.47
C GLN A 57 7.39 11.74 -4.20
N GLY A 58 8.12 12.14 -5.24
CA GLY A 58 9.44 12.78 -5.13
C GLY A 58 10.62 11.81 -5.18
N PHE A 59 10.40 10.57 -5.60
CA PHE A 59 11.45 9.56 -5.75
C PHE A 59 11.78 9.33 -7.22
N ARG A 60 13.06 9.16 -7.53
CA ARG A 60 13.53 8.68 -8.83
C ARG A 60 13.82 7.20 -8.75
N VAL A 61 13.17 6.41 -9.61
CA VAL A 61 13.51 4.98 -9.76
C VAL A 61 14.82 4.85 -10.53
N LEU A 62 15.76 4.10 -9.97
CA LEU A 62 17.08 3.82 -10.54
C LEU A 62 17.12 2.46 -11.23
N GLN A 63 16.40 1.47 -10.68
CA GLN A 63 16.34 0.12 -11.19
C GLN A 63 15.02 -0.53 -10.80
N ILE A 64 14.44 -1.32 -11.71
CA ILE A 64 13.32 -2.22 -11.44
C ILE A 64 13.87 -3.64 -11.57
N GLY A 65 13.65 -4.46 -10.55
CA GLY A 65 14.10 -5.83 -10.46
C GLY A 65 13.07 -6.84 -10.98
N GLU A 66 13.25 -8.10 -10.60
CA GLU A 66 12.38 -9.19 -11.02
C GLU A 66 10.97 -9.06 -10.42
N VAL A 67 9.96 -9.44 -11.22
CA VAL A 67 8.57 -9.45 -10.80
C VAL A 67 8.20 -10.77 -10.13
N HIS A 68 7.71 -10.69 -8.90
CA HIS A 68 7.11 -11.82 -8.21
C HIS A 68 5.59 -11.83 -8.39
N LYS A 69 5.04 -12.95 -8.89
CA LYS A 69 3.60 -13.11 -9.18
C LYS A 69 2.96 -13.94 -8.08
N THR A 70 1.98 -13.38 -7.38
CA THR A 70 1.27 -14.12 -6.33
C THR A 70 -0.21 -13.77 -6.29
N ILE A 71 -0.97 -14.51 -5.47
CA ILE A 71 -2.36 -14.22 -5.14
C ILE A 71 -2.42 -14.00 -3.63
N ILE A 72 -2.76 -12.78 -3.22
CA ILE A 72 -3.04 -12.47 -1.82
C ILE A 72 -4.46 -12.94 -1.54
N THR A 73 -4.63 -13.72 -0.47
CA THR A 73 -5.95 -14.14 0.03
C THR A 73 -6.18 -13.43 1.35
N ILE A 74 -7.28 -12.69 1.45
CA ILE A 74 -7.65 -11.91 2.64
C ILE A 74 -8.94 -12.50 3.20
N ASP A 75 -8.93 -12.90 4.47
CA ASP A 75 -10.17 -13.21 5.21
C ASP A 75 -10.86 -11.90 5.60
N LEU A 76 -12.06 -11.69 5.08
CA LEU A 76 -12.80 -10.45 5.27
C LEU A 76 -13.37 -10.30 6.67
N ASN A 77 -13.71 -11.40 7.33
CA ASN A 77 -14.19 -11.33 8.71
C ASN A 77 -13.05 -10.91 9.63
N GLN A 78 -11.87 -11.49 9.43
CA GLN A 78 -10.68 -11.11 10.19
C GLN A 78 -10.33 -9.64 9.94
N ALA A 79 -10.21 -9.22 8.68
CA ALA A 79 -9.86 -7.84 8.33
C ALA A 79 -10.87 -6.81 8.87
N TYR A 80 -12.17 -7.14 8.85
CA TYR A 80 -13.20 -6.27 9.43
C TYR A 80 -13.09 -6.18 10.94
N ASN A 81 -12.91 -7.31 11.63
CA ASN A 81 -12.83 -7.33 13.09
C ASN A 81 -11.59 -6.58 13.60
N GLU A 82 -10.45 -6.70 12.92
CA GLU A 82 -9.23 -5.95 13.23
C GLU A 82 -9.46 -4.44 13.09
N LEU A 83 -10.08 -3.99 11.99
CA LEU A 83 -10.40 -2.58 11.78
C LEU A 83 -11.35 -2.03 12.86
N VAL A 84 -12.42 -2.77 13.17
CA VAL A 84 -13.40 -2.34 14.17
C VAL A 84 -12.80 -2.31 15.58
N ALA A 85 -11.93 -3.26 15.92
CA ALA A 85 -11.23 -3.24 17.20
C ALA A 85 -10.33 -2.00 17.36
N GLU A 86 -9.62 -1.60 16.31
CA GLU A 86 -8.83 -0.38 16.28
C GLU A 86 -9.70 0.88 16.46
N GLU A 87 -10.87 0.94 15.82
CA GLU A 87 -11.81 2.05 15.96
C GLU A 87 -12.32 2.20 17.40
N TYR A 88 -12.69 1.10 18.06
CA TYR A 88 -13.14 1.14 19.46
C TYR A 88 -12.04 1.60 20.41
N LEU A 89 -10.80 1.13 20.24
CA LEU A 89 -9.65 1.57 21.05
C LEU A 89 -9.40 3.08 20.87
N ALA A 90 -9.44 3.57 19.64
CA ALA A 90 -9.27 5.00 19.37
C ALA A 90 -10.39 5.86 19.99
N MET A 91 -11.62 5.36 20.04
CA MET A 91 -12.74 6.03 20.71
C MET A 91 -12.56 6.06 22.25
N GLU A 92 -12.12 4.96 22.85
CA GLU A 92 -11.86 4.89 24.30
C GLU A 92 -10.73 5.85 24.72
N GLU A 93 -9.65 5.92 23.95
CA GLU A 93 -8.55 6.86 24.19
C GLU A 93 -9.00 8.32 24.07
N GLN A 94 -9.85 8.65 23.09
CA GLN A 94 -10.43 10.00 22.96
C GLN A 94 -11.37 10.34 24.12
N MET A 95 -12.21 9.40 24.57
CA MET A 95 -13.09 9.61 25.73
C MET A 95 -12.29 9.82 27.01
N ALA A 96 -11.22 9.05 27.22
CA ALA A 96 -10.32 9.22 28.36
C ALA A 96 -9.58 10.56 28.30
N SER A 97 -9.13 11.01 27.13
CA SER A 97 -8.49 12.30 26.93
C SER A 97 -9.44 13.48 27.22
N ASN A 98 -10.70 13.39 26.76
CA ASN A 98 -11.69 14.46 26.97
C ASN A 98 -12.14 14.55 28.44
N ALA A 99 -12.27 13.41 29.13
CA ALA A 99 -12.64 13.39 30.55
C ALA A 99 -11.59 14.04 31.49
N VAL A 100 -10.33 14.18 31.05
CA VAL A 100 -9.26 14.86 31.81
C VAL A 100 -9.29 16.38 31.61
N GLN A 101 -9.90 16.90 30.53
CA GLN A 101 -9.94 18.35 30.24
C GLN A 101 -11.11 19.10 30.90
N ASP A 102 -12.20 18.42 31.26
CA ASP A 102 -13.38 19.02 31.91
C ASP A 102 -13.28 19.07 33.45
N GLY A 103 -12.09 18.82 34.01
CA GLY A 103 -11.85 18.66 35.45
C GLY A 103 -11.09 19.77 36.18
N ASP A 104 -10.77 20.90 35.51
CA ASP A 104 -10.06 22.07 36.10
C ASP A 104 -10.97 23.30 36.25
#